data_AF-A0A9D5YV88-F1
#
_entry.id   AF-A0A9D5YV88-F1
#
_cell.length_a   1.000
_cell.length_b   1.000
_cell.length_c   1.000
_cell.angle_alpha   90.00
_cell.angle_beta   90.00
_cell.angle_gamma   90.00
#
_symmetry.space_group_name_H-M   'P 1'
#
loop_
_entity.id
_entity.type
_entity.pdbx_description
1 polymer ?
#
loop_
_entity_poly.entity_id
_entity_poly.type
_entity_poly.pdbx_seq_one_letter_code
_entity_poly.pdbx_strand_id
1 'polypeptide(L)'
;MRTAFMATDKAGARNLYWTLCDGSLIFTSQLTSLLAVRGLSLALDDLGVAEFLTLGYPTGDLTLFKDVHILRPGRLLTYDGRNTRRLMFTESRRARGSARALDERPRRNCTTGWRPHRRCTTAASVGWTY
;
A
#
# COMPACT_ATOMS: atom_id res chain seq x y z
N MET A 1 13.66 2.89 19.26
CA MET A 1 13.58 3.13 17.80
C MET A 1 12.21 2.70 17.30
N ARG A 2 11.58 3.47 16.41
CA ARG A 2 10.29 3.13 15.79
C ARG A 2 10.53 2.70 14.34
N THR A 3 9.94 1.60 13.94
CA THR A 3 10.03 1.07 12.57
C THR A 3 8.65 1.13 11.92
N ALA A 4 8.59 1.66 10.70
CA ALA A 4 7.38 1.68 9.89
C ALA A 4 7.41 0.55 8.86
N PHE A 5 6.25 -0.09 8.66
CA PHE A 5 6.05 -1.16 7.70
C PHE A 5 4.90 -0.81 6.77
N MET A 6 5.11 -1.00 5.48
CA MET A 6 4.12 -0.77 4.44
C MET A 6 4.12 -1.96 3.51
N ALA A 7 2.94 -2.54 3.26
CA ALA A 7 2.81 -3.67 2.37
C ALA A 7 1.66 -3.44 1.39
N THR A 8 1.85 -3.87 0.15
CA THR A 8 0.77 -4.00 -0.83
C THR A 8 0.23 -5.41 -0.80
N ASP A 9 -1.05 -5.60 -1.13
CA ASP A 9 -1.59 -6.93 -1.37
C ASP A 9 -0.87 -7.64 -2.54
N LYS A 10 -1.08 -8.96 -2.66
CA LYS A 10 -0.41 -9.78 -3.69
C LYS A 10 -0.79 -9.35 -5.11
N ALA A 11 -2.03 -8.93 -5.32
CA ALA A 11 -2.53 -8.52 -6.63
C ALA A 11 -2.18 -7.06 -6.96
N GLY A 12 -1.80 -6.26 -5.97
CA GLY A 12 -1.61 -4.82 -6.12
C GLY A 12 -2.92 -4.09 -6.38
N ALA A 13 -4.02 -4.57 -5.79
CA ALA A 13 -5.33 -3.97 -5.97
C ALA A 13 -5.38 -2.49 -5.55
N ARG A 14 -4.49 -2.07 -4.63
CA ARG A 14 -4.23 -0.66 -4.34
C ARG A 14 -2.76 -0.32 -4.51
N ASN A 15 -2.51 0.75 -5.27
CA ASN A 15 -1.20 1.36 -5.36
C ASN A 15 -0.83 2.01 -4.03
N LEU A 16 0.45 1.94 -3.69
CA LEU A 16 1.04 2.65 -2.59
C LEU A 16 2.27 3.40 -3.10
N TYR A 17 2.20 4.71 -3.08
CA TYR A 17 3.29 5.61 -3.43
C TYR A 17 4.05 6.00 -2.18
N TRP A 18 5.36 6.14 -2.32
CA TRP A 18 6.22 6.58 -1.22
C TRP A 18 7.40 7.39 -1.73
N THR A 19 7.93 8.25 -0.86
CA THR A 19 9.13 9.06 -1.10
C THR A 19 9.81 9.38 0.23
N LEU A 20 11.07 9.80 0.17
CA LEU A 20 11.84 10.29 1.31
C LEU A 20 12.06 11.79 1.15
N CYS A 21 11.64 12.57 2.14
CA CYS A 21 11.85 14.02 2.18
C CYS A 21 12.41 14.38 3.56
N ASP A 22 13.58 15.02 3.61
CA ASP A 22 14.24 15.47 4.86
C ASP A 22 14.34 14.37 5.94
N GLY A 23 14.69 13.14 5.55
CA GLY A 23 14.80 12.00 6.47
C GLY A 23 13.44 11.50 7.01
N SER A 24 12.34 11.99 6.44
CA SER A 24 10.99 11.54 6.74
C SER A 24 10.44 10.71 5.59
N LEU A 25 9.76 9.62 5.94
CA LEU A 25 9.07 8.77 4.99
C LEU A 25 7.65 9.27 4.77
N ILE A 26 7.34 9.62 3.54
CA ILE A 26 6.01 10.04 3.11
C ILE A 26 5.41 8.90 2.29
N PHE A 27 4.15 8.57 2.56
CA PHE A 27 3.42 7.54 1.82
C PHE A 27 1.97 7.95 1.57
N THR A 28 1.41 7.46 0.47
CA THR A 28 0.02 7.73 0.08
C THR A 28 -0.49 6.66 -0.88
N SER A 29 -1.80 6.43 -0.89
CA SER A 29 -2.45 5.58 -1.91
C SER A 29 -2.78 6.33 -3.21
N GLN A 30 -2.71 7.65 -3.18
CA GLN A 30 -3.00 8.54 -4.32
C GLN A 30 -1.82 9.47 -4.56
N LEU A 31 -1.30 9.45 -5.80
CA LEU A 31 -0.14 10.26 -6.20
C LEU A 31 -0.40 11.76 -6.01
N THR A 32 -1.63 12.21 -6.28
CA THR A 32 -2.05 13.61 -6.12
C THR A 32 -1.95 14.12 -4.68
N SER A 33 -2.06 13.25 -3.67
CA SER A 33 -1.95 13.66 -2.26
C SER A 33 -0.55 14.13 -1.90
N LEU A 34 0.48 13.79 -2.68
CA LEU A 34 1.83 14.32 -2.48
C LEU A 34 1.92 15.83 -2.72
N LEU A 35 1.04 16.40 -3.55
CA LEU A 35 1.00 17.85 -3.84
C LEU A 35 0.66 18.67 -2.59
N ALA A 36 0.01 18.06 -1.59
CA ALA A 36 -0.35 18.73 -0.34
C ALA A 36 0.80 18.72 0.69
N VAL A 37 1.89 18.01 0.43
CA VAL A 37 3.02 17.90 1.37
C VAL A 37 3.91 19.14 1.23
N ARG A 38 3.98 19.93 2.30
CA ARG A 38 4.88 21.09 2.36
C ARG A 38 6.34 20.64 2.34
N GLY A 39 7.16 21.28 1.51
CA GLY A 39 8.60 21.00 1.39
C GLY A 39 8.94 19.89 0.40
N LEU A 40 7.95 19.13 -0.09
CA LEU A 40 8.17 18.13 -1.12
C LEU A 40 8.24 18.80 -2.50
N SER A 41 9.41 18.73 -3.13
CA SER A 41 9.59 19.20 -4.52
C SER A 41 9.29 18.07 -5.50
N LEU A 42 8.19 18.19 -6.23
CA LEU A 42 7.81 17.23 -7.27
C LEU A 42 8.32 17.70 -8.63
N ALA A 43 9.49 17.20 -9.02
CA ALA A 43 10.02 17.38 -10.37
C ALA A 43 9.58 16.23 -11.28
N LEU A 44 9.31 16.49 -12.57
CA LEU A 44 9.02 15.43 -13.52
C LEU A 44 10.25 14.58 -13.81
N ASP A 45 10.07 13.28 -13.93
CA ASP A 45 11.08 12.34 -14.41
C ASP A 45 10.87 12.10 -15.91
N ASP A 46 11.82 12.52 -16.74
CA ASP A 46 11.72 12.37 -18.20
C ASP A 46 11.52 10.90 -18.61
N LEU A 47 12.12 9.96 -17.87
CA LEU A 47 11.95 8.53 -18.13
C LEU A 47 10.54 8.07 -17.75
N GLY A 48 10.06 8.47 -16.57
CA GLY A 48 8.71 8.14 -16.10
C GLY A 48 7.62 8.75 -16.98
N VAL A 49 7.84 9.96 -17.49
CA VAL A 49 6.97 10.62 -18.46
C VAL A 49 6.98 9.90 -19.80
N ALA A 50 8.15 9.61 -20.35
CA ALA A 50 8.26 8.88 -21.61
C ALA A 50 7.60 7.50 -21.53
N GLU A 51 7.80 6.77 -20.42
CA GLU A 51 7.17 5.48 -20.18
C GLU A 51 5.66 5.59 -20.09
N PHE A 52 5.14 6.54 -19.31
CA PHE A 52 3.71 6.74 -19.16
C PHE A 52 3.05 7.12 -20.48
N LEU A 53 3.67 7.98 -21.29
CA LEU A 53 3.17 8.36 -22.60
C LEU A 53 3.22 7.21 -23.60
N THR A 54 4.18 6.30 -23.47
CA THR A 54 4.33 5.15 -24.38
C THR A 54 3.39 4.00 -24.03
N LEU A 55 3.21 3.71 -22.74
CA LEU A 55 2.50 2.52 -22.26
C LEU A 55 1.12 2.82 -21.66
N GLY A 56 0.86 4.07 -21.27
CA GLY A 56 -0.37 4.49 -20.57
C GLY A 56 -0.39 4.14 -19.08
N TYR A 57 0.65 3.51 -18.55
CA TYR A 57 0.79 3.16 -17.13
C TYR A 57 2.27 3.11 -16.73
N PRO A 58 2.61 3.40 -15.46
CA PRO A 58 3.97 3.28 -14.95
C PRO A 58 4.38 1.81 -14.85
N THR A 59 5.64 1.48 -15.19
CA THR A 59 6.19 0.14 -15.01
C THR A 59 7.23 0.10 -13.90
N GLY A 60 7.35 -1.09 -13.28
CA GLY A 60 8.27 -1.29 -12.18
C GLY A 60 7.91 -0.45 -10.94
N ASP A 61 8.87 0.36 -10.50
CA ASP A 61 8.76 1.20 -9.29
C ASP A 61 8.74 2.71 -9.66
N LEU A 62 8.75 3.05 -10.96
CA LEU A 62 8.82 4.44 -11.43
C LEU A 62 7.47 5.15 -11.38
N THR A 63 7.51 6.47 -11.34
CA THR A 63 6.34 7.34 -11.49
C THR A 63 6.66 8.52 -12.39
N LEU A 64 5.66 9.36 -12.66
CA LEU A 64 5.85 10.62 -13.39
C LEU A 64 6.80 11.60 -12.67
N PHE A 65 7.01 11.42 -11.36
CA PHE A 65 7.82 12.32 -10.54
C PHE A 65 9.14 11.68 -10.14
N LYS A 66 10.21 12.47 -10.15
CA LYS A 66 11.52 12.09 -9.61
C LYS A 66 11.40 11.80 -8.12
N ASP A 67 12.14 10.78 -7.67
CA ASP A 67 12.22 10.35 -6.27
C ASP A 67 10.90 9.92 -5.62
N VAL A 68 9.85 9.75 -6.42
CA VAL A 68 8.57 9.17 -6.00
C VAL A 68 8.44 7.79 -6.60
N HIS A 69 8.19 6.80 -5.75
CA HIS A 69 8.18 5.40 -6.12
C HIS A 69 6.85 4.73 -5.84
N ILE A 70 6.45 3.82 -6.71
CA ILE A 70 5.34 2.88 -6.46
C ILE A 70 5.90 1.64 -5.75
N LEU A 71 5.29 1.26 -4.64
CA LEU A 71 5.52 -0.05 -4.04
C LEU A 71 4.82 -1.11 -4.88
N ARG A 72 5.62 -1.97 -5.53
CA ARG A 72 5.09 -3.05 -6.37
C ARG A 72 4.23 -4.05 -5.59
N PRO A 73 3.29 -4.74 -6.28
CA PRO A 73 2.44 -5.78 -5.70
C PRO A 73 3.24 -6.85 -4.93
N GLY A 74 2.69 -7.33 -3.82
CA GLY A 74 3.30 -8.37 -2.99
C GLY A 74 4.64 -7.98 -2.35
N ARG A 75 4.92 -6.68 -2.19
CA ARG A 75 6.13 -6.18 -1.52
C ARG A 75 5.87 -5.51 -0.19
N LEU A 76 6.87 -5.58 0.68
CA LEU A 76 6.97 -4.94 1.98
C LEU A 76 8.11 -3.93 1.93
N LEU A 77 7.80 -2.68 2.28
CA LEU A 77 8.75 -1.62 2.54
C LEU A 77 8.89 -1.43 4.05
N THR A 78 10.10 -1.54 4.55
CA THR A 78 10.46 -1.30 5.95
C THR A 78 11.32 -0.05 6.04
N TYR A 79 10.97 0.85 6.95
CA TYR A 79 11.74 2.07 7.26
C TYR A 79 12.09 2.14 8.74
N ASP A 80 13.37 2.26 9.06
CA ASP A 80 13.89 2.31 10.43
C ASP A 80 14.21 3.74 10.93
N GLY A 81 13.88 4.77 10.13
CA GLY A 81 14.24 6.16 10.39
C GLY A 81 15.50 6.63 9.66
N ARG A 82 16.22 5.73 8.97
CA ARG A 82 17.40 6.07 8.15
C ARG A 82 17.46 5.27 6.86
N ASN A 83 17.17 3.98 6.95
CA ASN A 83 17.27 3.03 5.86
C ASN A 83 15.88 2.56 5.44
N THR A 84 15.70 2.46 4.12
CA THR A 84 14.56 1.79 3.49
C THR A 84 14.97 0.42 2.96
N ARG A 85 14.24 -0.63 3.31
CA ARG A 85 14.41 -1.97 2.77
C ARG A 85 13.15 -2.43 2.07
N ARG A 86 13.27 -2.88 0.82
CA ARG A 86 12.18 -3.46 0.03
C ARG A 86 12.38 -4.97 -0.07
N LEU A 87 11.38 -5.74 0.35
CA LEU A 87 11.38 -7.20 0.26
C LEU A 87 10.11 -7.67 -0.43
N MET A 88 10.21 -8.69 -1.27
CA MET A 88 9.04 -9.42 -1.74
C MET A 88 8.57 -10.34 -0.61
N PHE A 89 7.33 -10.18 -0.15
CA PHE A 89 6.80 -11.01 0.95
C PHE A 89 5.87 -12.12 0.45
N THR A 90 5.39 -12.03 -0.80
CA THR A 90 4.50 -13.07 -1.36
C THR A 90 5.21 -14.33 -1.83
N GLU A 91 6.54 -14.28 -2.00
CA GLU A 91 7.31 -15.52 -2.07
C GLU A 91 7.28 -16.12 -0.68
N SER A 92 6.59 -17.25 -0.51
CA SER A 92 6.74 -18.05 0.69
C SER A 92 8.24 -18.34 0.79
N ARG A 93 8.94 -17.63 1.67
CA ARG A 93 10.23 -18.08 2.15
C ARG A 93 9.89 -19.39 2.84
N ARG A 94 9.91 -20.51 2.09
CA ARG A 94 9.88 -21.85 2.66
C ARG A 94 10.98 -21.77 3.70
N ALA A 95 10.57 -21.75 4.96
CA ALA A 95 11.51 -21.81 6.06
C ALA A 95 12.39 -23.02 5.72
N ARG A 96 13.67 -22.79 5.46
CA ARG A 96 14.64 -23.88 5.48
C ARG A 96 14.67 -24.30 6.96
N GLY A 97 13.82 -25.25 7.31
CA GLY A 97 13.52 -25.64 8.68
C GLY A 97 12.31 -26.57 8.75
N SER A 98 12.59 -27.86 8.61
CA SER A 98 11.76 -29.04 8.88
C SER A 98 10.31 -29.04 8.36
N ALA A 99 10.09 -29.82 7.30
CA ALA A 99 8.80 -30.46 7.06
C ALA A 99 8.39 -31.26 8.30
N ARG A 100 7.46 -30.72 9.10
CA ARG A 100 6.59 -31.49 10.00
C ARG A 100 5.38 -30.63 10.36
N ALA A 101 4.21 -31.23 10.17
CA ALA A 101 2.86 -30.70 10.41
C ALA A 101 2.34 -29.65 9.41
N LEU A 102 2.09 -30.11 8.17
CA LEU A 102 0.89 -29.65 7.47
C LEU A 102 -0.30 -30.32 8.16
N ASP A 103 -0.89 -29.64 9.14
CA ASP A 103 -2.21 -29.98 9.66
C ASP A 103 -3.24 -29.60 8.58
N GLU A 104 -3.79 -30.61 7.91
CA GLU A 104 -4.87 -30.47 6.96
C GLU A 104 -6.12 -29.95 7.67
N ARG A 105 -6.27 -28.62 7.75
CA ARG A 105 -7.56 -28.04 8.13
C ARG A 105 -8.56 -28.23 7.00
N PRO A 106 -9.68 -28.94 7.22
CA PRO A 106 -10.69 -29.13 6.19
C PRO A 106 -11.33 -27.78 5.85
N ARG A 107 -11.49 -27.51 4.55
CA ARG A 107 -12.29 -26.41 4.02
C ARG A 107 -13.72 -26.54 4.57
N ARG A 108 -14.06 -25.74 5.58
CA ARG A 108 -15.46 -25.59 5.99
C ARG A 108 -16.12 -24.62 5.02
N ASN A 109 -17.06 -25.14 4.24
CA ASN A 109 -17.97 -24.36 3.41
C ASN A 109 -18.72 -23.35 4.30
N CYS A 110 -18.52 -22.06 4.06
CA CYS A 110 -19.32 -21.00 4.63
C CYS A 110 -20.71 -21.01 3.98
N THR A 111 -21.60 -21.86 4.47
CA THR A 111 -23.04 -21.77 4.24
C THR A 111 -23.74 -21.79 5.58
N THR A 112 -23.79 -20.65 6.27
CA THR A 112 -24.81 -20.35 7.29
C THR A 112 -24.72 -18.89 7.77
N GLY A 113 -25.74 -18.10 7.45
CA GLY A 113 -26.32 -17.07 8.32
C GLY A 113 -25.49 -15.83 8.64
N TRP A 114 -25.48 -14.85 7.73
CA TRP A 114 -25.18 -13.46 8.07
C TRP A 114 -26.33 -12.92 8.96
N ARG A 115 -26.09 -12.77 10.27
CA ARG A 115 -27.04 -12.13 11.19
C ARG A 115 -26.69 -10.64 11.29
N PRO A 116 -27.60 -9.70 10.97
CA PRO A 116 -27.36 -8.29 11.20
C PRO A 116 -27.45 -7.98 12.71
N HIS A 117 -26.42 -7.36 13.26
CA HIS A 117 -26.47 -6.82 14.62
C HIS A 117 -27.43 -5.62 14.69
N ARG A 118 -28.19 -5.59 15.78
CA ARG A 118 -29.34 -4.72 16.05
C ARG A 118 -28.94 -3.25 16.20
N ARG A 119 -29.78 -2.39 15.59
CA ARG A 119 -30.16 -1.00 15.94
C ARG A 119 -29.35 -0.33 17.06
N CYS A 120 -28.52 0.65 16.68
CA CYS A 120 -28.27 1.83 17.52
C CYS A 120 -29.24 2.93 17.07
N THR A 121 -30.36 3.05 17.78
CA THR A 121 -31.21 4.25 17.74
C THR A 121 -30.84 5.12 18.93
N THR A 122 -30.30 6.30 18.68
CA THR A 122 -30.66 7.52 19.43
C THR A 122 -30.50 8.70 18.48
N ALA A 123 -31.54 9.52 18.44
CA ALA A 123 -31.77 10.61 17.53
C ALA A 123 -30.85 11.81 17.79
N ALA A 124 -30.47 12.50 16.71
CA ALA A 124 -30.24 13.94 16.71
C ALA A 124 -30.66 14.47 15.34
N SER A 125 -31.86 15.05 15.32
CA SER A 125 -32.42 15.81 14.21
C SER A 125 -31.64 17.10 13.99
N VAL A 126 -31.11 17.33 12.80
CA VAL A 126 -30.84 18.67 12.28
C VAL A 126 -31.28 18.70 10.83
N GLY A 127 -32.39 19.42 10.60
CA GLY A 127 -32.98 19.61 9.28
C GLY A 127 -32.10 20.49 8.39
N TRP A 128 -32.03 20.12 7.12
CA TRP A 128 -31.52 20.96 6.05
C TRP A 128 -32.73 21.31 5.16
N THR A 129 -33.24 22.53 5.30
CA THR A 129 -34.01 23.18 4.25
C THR A 129 -33.01 23.86 3.29
N TYR A 130 -33.22 23.63 2.00
CA TYR A 130 -32.61 24.37 0.89
C TYR A 130 -33.00 25.85 0.92
#